data_AF-A0A288DJF5-F1
#
_entry.id   AF-A0A288DJF5-F1
#
_cell.length_a   1.000
_cell.length_b   1.000
_cell.length_c   1.000
_cell.angle_alpha   90.00
_cell.angle_beta   90.00
_cell.angle_gamma   90.00
#
_symmetry.space_group_name_H-M   'P 1'
#
loop_
_entity.id
_entity.type
_entity.pdbx_description
1 polymer ?
#
loop_
_entity_poly.entity_id
_entity_poly.type
_entity_poly.pdbx_seq_one_letter_code
_entity_poly.pdbx_strand_id
1 'polypeptide(L)'
;MNKLTTLLSKVSLAKVEKYITLFIYYILPVIVIITLISAMLTTSNVGFSRQEFRGNRGWNLLIIVLFIKPITFLGKKYFKAESITLEYFIQILKDLPKTIKNNQKNFDSQMIHSHIIPFIVNSFYSISLYLMRFRRPLGIATFWLLFTHGLLWQTFRIRQGFSFGFNIGETAILSGMITLLALVIGAITSNDYAMQKLQKNRKKVQMIAYIAFFFAAIHTGNIFWLIVYFVAKYFERRDTGMLKERKIWIIHQANTIKNNKRIQKQRNAIKNNKSITKIMDKIHGFASKFLK
;
A
#
# COMPACT_ATOMS: atom_id res chain seq x y z
N MET A 1 -14.63 2.37 -28.92
CA MET A 1 -14.91 2.32 -27.47
C MET A 1 -14.81 0.92 -26.86
N ASN A 2 -15.17 -0.17 -27.57
CA ASN A 2 -15.14 -1.53 -27.02
C ASN A 2 -13.75 -2.10 -26.67
N LYS A 3 -12.65 -1.66 -27.32
CA LYS A 3 -11.30 -2.22 -27.06
C LYS A 3 -10.74 -1.91 -25.67
N LEU A 4 -11.02 -0.72 -25.13
CA LEU A 4 -10.45 -0.26 -23.85
C LEU A 4 -11.13 -0.91 -22.65
N THR A 5 -12.44 -1.13 -22.76
CA THR A 5 -13.27 -1.80 -21.73
C THR A 5 -12.97 -3.29 -21.70
N THR A 6 -12.76 -3.93 -22.86
CA THR A 6 -12.21 -5.30 -22.91
C THR A 6 -10.79 -5.41 -22.36
N LEU A 7 -9.96 -4.36 -22.46
CA LEU A 7 -8.61 -4.28 -21.89
C LEU A 7 -8.60 -4.16 -20.36
N LEU A 8 -9.72 -3.78 -19.76
CA LEU A 8 -9.92 -3.71 -18.30
C LEU A 8 -10.78 -4.83 -17.74
N SER A 9 -11.16 -5.82 -18.55
CA SER A 9 -11.73 -7.07 -18.04
C SER A 9 -10.72 -7.78 -17.12
N LYS A 10 -11.18 -8.58 -16.15
CA LYS A 10 -10.25 -9.30 -15.24
C LYS A 10 -9.22 -10.15 -16.00
N VAL A 11 -9.61 -10.72 -17.15
CA VAL A 11 -8.76 -11.57 -17.99
C VAL A 11 -7.67 -10.76 -18.70
N SER A 12 -7.99 -9.57 -19.20
CA SER A 12 -7.00 -8.69 -19.84
C SER A 12 -6.07 -8.03 -18.81
N LEU A 13 -6.57 -7.71 -17.62
CA LEU A 13 -5.77 -7.21 -16.50
C LEU A 13 -4.67 -8.19 -16.07
N ALA A 14 -5.01 -9.47 -15.92
CA ALA A 14 -4.02 -10.49 -15.58
C ALA A 14 -2.95 -10.65 -16.66
N LYS A 15 -3.33 -10.53 -17.95
CA LYS A 15 -2.37 -10.50 -19.05
C LYS A 15 -1.45 -9.28 -18.99
N VAL A 16 -2.00 -8.09 -18.75
CA VAL A 16 -1.21 -6.85 -18.59
C VAL A 16 -0.24 -6.98 -17.42
N GLU A 17 -0.68 -7.52 -16.28
CA GLU A 17 0.17 -7.79 -15.12
C GLU A 17 1.30 -8.76 -15.44
N LYS A 18 1.01 -9.83 -16.17
CA LYS A 18 2.03 -10.77 -16.64
C LYS A 18 3.05 -10.08 -17.54
N TYR A 19 2.63 -9.27 -18.51
CA TYR A 19 3.54 -8.57 -19.43
C TYR A 19 4.39 -7.51 -18.73
N ILE A 20 3.80 -6.72 -17.83
CA ILE A 20 4.54 -5.74 -17.03
C ILE A 20 5.58 -6.43 -16.15
N THR A 21 5.19 -7.54 -15.51
CA THR A 21 6.10 -8.36 -14.71
C THR A 21 7.23 -8.92 -15.57
N LEU A 22 6.92 -9.49 -16.74
CA LEU A 22 7.93 -10.00 -17.67
C LEU A 22 8.91 -8.89 -18.09
N PHE A 23 8.39 -7.72 -18.45
CA PHE A 23 9.21 -6.58 -18.85
C PHE A 23 10.15 -6.15 -17.72
N ILE A 24 9.62 -5.97 -16.50
CA ILE A 24 10.40 -5.45 -15.37
C ILE A 24 11.46 -6.46 -14.88
N TYR A 25 11.15 -7.76 -14.89
CA TYR A 25 12.06 -8.77 -14.34
C TYR A 25 13.09 -9.27 -15.34
N TYR A 26 12.79 -9.24 -16.64
CA TYR A 26 13.65 -9.86 -17.67
C TYR A 26 14.18 -8.86 -18.69
N ILE A 27 13.36 -7.92 -19.16
CA ILE A 27 13.78 -6.97 -20.20
C ILE A 27 14.52 -5.78 -19.61
N LEU A 28 14.02 -5.21 -18.51
CA LEU A 28 14.61 -4.05 -17.84
C LEU A 28 16.07 -4.30 -17.39
N PRO A 29 16.45 -5.45 -16.78
CA PRO A 29 17.84 -5.74 -16.46
C PRO A 29 18.76 -5.73 -17.69
N VAL A 30 18.30 -6.27 -18.82
CA VAL A 30 19.06 -6.27 -20.08
C VAL A 30 19.27 -4.85 -20.58
N ILE A 31 18.23 -4.00 -20.55
CA ILE A 31 18.34 -2.57 -20.88
C ILE A 31 19.36 -1.87 -19.97
N VAL A 32 19.36 -2.20 -18.67
CA VAL A 32 20.32 -1.66 -17.70
C VAL A 32 21.74 -2.08 -18.06
N ILE A 33 21.99 -3.36 -18.34
CA ILE A 33 23.31 -3.87 -18.72
C ILE A 33 23.81 -3.18 -19.99
N ILE A 34 22.97 -3.09 -21.04
CA ILE A 34 23.32 -2.40 -22.29
C ILE A 34 23.65 -0.92 -22.02
N THR A 35 22.87 -0.25 -21.16
CA THR A 35 23.13 1.14 -20.76
C THR A 35 24.50 1.26 -20.09
N LEU A 36 24.85 0.34 -19.17
CA LEU A 36 26.12 0.36 -18.45
C LEU A 36 27.31 0.11 -19.38
N ILE A 37 27.21 -0.86 -20.29
CA ILE A 37 28.25 -1.15 -21.29
C ILE A 37 28.46 0.09 -22.17
N SER A 38 27.37 0.66 -22.70
CA SER A 38 27.45 1.89 -23.51
C SER A 38 28.07 3.05 -22.72
N ALA A 39 27.70 3.21 -21.45
CA ALA A 39 28.27 4.22 -20.58
C ALA A 39 29.75 3.98 -20.30
N MET A 40 30.23 2.73 -20.24
CA MET A 40 31.65 2.39 -20.08
C MET A 40 32.47 2.64 -21.34
N LEU A 41 31.88 2.46 -22.53
CA LEU A 41 32.55 2.62 -23.82
C LEU A 41 32.60 4.06 -24.35
N THR A 42 31.60 4.90 -24.01
CA THR A 42 31.50 6.28 -24.54
C THR A 42 32.12 7.29 -23.59
N THR A 43 32.91 8.26 -24.06
CA THR A 43 33.49 9.33 -23.22
C THR A 43 32.60 10.58 -23.10
N SER A 44 31.47 10.61 -23.81
CA SER A 44 30.59 11.79 -23.84
C SER A 44 29.85 12.03 -22.52
N ASN A 45 29.71 13.31 -22.14
CA ASN A 45 28.96 13.74 -20.94
C ASN A 45 27.43 13.56 -21.06
N VAL A 46 26.91 13.12 -22.22
CA VAL A 46 25.48 12.82 -22.43
C VAL A 46 24.97 11.77 -21.44
N GLY A 47 25.87 10.92 -20.93
CA GLY A 47 25.56 9.95 -19.87
C GLY A 47 25.17 10.59 -18.53
N PHE A 48 25.67 11.79 -18.21
CA PHE A 48 25.49 12.44 -16.91
C PHE A 48 24.06 12.96 -16.70
N SER A 49 23.53 13.79 -17.61
CA SER A 49 22.14 14.29 -17.49
C SER A 49 21.11 13.16 -17.54
N ARG A 50 21.39 12.09 -18.30
CA ARG A 50 20.56 10.88 -18.32
C ARG A 50 20.61 10.11 -17.01
N GLN A 51 21.68 10.23 -16.23
CA GLN A 51 21.85 9.59 -14.93
C GLN A 51 21.02 10.30 -13.85
N GLU A 52 21.01 11.63 -13.80
CA GLU A 52 20.19 12.39 -12.84
C GLU A 52 18.70 12.11 -13.08
N PHE A 53 18.30 12.06 -14.34
CA PHE A 53 16.94 11.72 -14.73
C PHE A 53 16.50 10.32 -14.25
N ARG A 54 17.41 9.33 -14.25
CA ARG A 54 17.14 8.00 -13.70
C ARG A 54 16.99 8.04 -12.18
N GLY A 55 17.83 8.83 -11.50
CA GLY A 55 17.71 9.08 -10.06
C GLY A 55 16.35 9.65 -9.70
N ASN A 56 15.93 10.72 -10.39
CA ASN A 56 14.65 11.38 -10.19
C ASN A 56 13.45 10.46 -10.48
N ARG A 57 13.49 9.68 -11.57
CA ARG A 57 12.44 8.69 -11.87
C ARG A 57 12.39 7.58 -10.83
N GLY A 58 13.54 7.07 -10.39
CA GLY A 58 13.63 6.07 -9.34
C GLY A 58 13.06 6.57 -8.01
N TRP A 59 13.40 7.80 -7.62
CA TRP A 59 12.86 8.48 -6.45
C TRP A 59 11.34 8.64 -6.50
N ASN A 60 10.80 9.14 -7.63
CA ASN A 60 9.36 9.29 -7.81
C ASN A 60 8.62 7.95 -7.74
N LEU A 61 9.17 6.89 -8.35
CA LEU A 61 8.61 5.54 -8.22
C LEU A 61 8.68 5.03 -6.78
N LEU A 62 9.76 5.30 -6.05
CA LEU A 62 9.87 4.93 -4.63
C LEU A 62 8.78 5.59 -3.78
N ILE A 63 8.55 6.90 -3.98
CA ILE A 63 7.44 7.64 -3.37
C ILE A 63 6.13 6.93 -3.69
N ILE A 64 5.84 6.69 -4.97
CA ILE A 64 4.59 6.03 -5.40
C ILE A 64 4.43 4.68 -4.67
N VAL A 65 5.43 3.80 -4.70
CA VAL A 65 5.39 2.45 -4.08
C VAL A 65 5.08 2.49 -2.58
N LEU A 66 5.57 3.51 -1.87
CA LEU A 66 5.39 3.65 -0.43
C LEU A 66 4.08 4.35 -0.06
N PHE A 67 3.65 5.33 -0.86
CA PHE A 67 2.46 6.13 -0.58
C PHE A 67 1.16 5.54 -1.12
N ILE A 68 1.20 4.63 -2.10
CA ILE A 68 -0.01 3.97 -2.62
C ILE A 68 -0.88 3.44 -1.48
N LYS A 69 -0.29 2.73 -0.50
CA LYS A 69 -1.07 2.13 0.59
C LYS A 69 -1.66 3.20 1.55
N PRO A 70 -0.89 4.15 2.10
CA PRO A 70 -1.45 5.27 2.84
C PRO A 70 -2.55 6.02 2.09
N ILE A 71 -2.39 6.30 0.79
CA ILE A 71 -3.41 6.99 -0.02
C ILE A 71 -4.70 6.15 -0.10
N THR A 72 -4.60 4.85 -0.39
CA THR A 72 -5.80 3.97 -0.41
C THR A 72 -6.50 3.93 0.95
N PHE A 73 -5.73 3.93 2.04
CA PHE A 73 -6.28 3.94 3.39
C PHE A 73 -7.01 5.25 3.70
N LEU A 74 -6.36 6.38 3.44
CA LEU A 74 -6.92 7.71 3.69
C LEU A 74 -8.16 7.97 2.84
N GLY A 75 -8.08 7.67 1.54
CA GLY A 75 -9.20 7.80 0.60
C GLY A 75 -10.43 7.06 1.08
N LYS A 76 -10.29 5.76 1.40
CA LYS A 76 -11.41 4.94 1.88
C LYS A 76 -11.99 5.43 3.20
N LYS A 77 -11.13 5.79 4.16
CA LYS A 77 -11.57 6.03 5.54
C LYS A 77 -12.05 7.44 5.79
N TYR A 78 -11.28 8.44 5.37
CA TYR A 78 -11.56 9.84 5.70
C TYR A 78 -12.40 10.51 4.63
N PHE A 79 -12.16 10.17 3.37
CA PHE A 79 -12.87 10.80 2.26
C PHE A 79 -14.04 9.98 1.74
N LYS A 80 -14.32 8.81 2.34
CA LYS A 80 -15.34 7.85 1.90
C LYS A 80 -15.26 7.59 0.38
N ALA A 81 -14.03 7.54 -0.14
CA ALA A 81 -13.79 7.47 -1.57
C ALA A 81 -14.33 6.16 -2.14
N GLU A 82 -14.95 6.26 -3.30
CA GLU A 82 -15.49 5.13 -4.05
C GLU A 82 -14.64 4.85 -5.27
N SER A 83 -14.51 3.56 -5.61
CA SER A 83 -13.81 3.18 -6.83
C SER A 83 -14.65 3.55 -8.03
N ILE A 84 -14.12 4.40 -8.90
CA ILE A 84 -14.76 4.78 -10.16
C ILE A 84 -14.23 3.93 -11.31
N THR A 85 -15.08 3.64 -12.28
CA THR A 85 -14.67 2.94 -13.51
C THR A 85 -13.90 3.88 -14.42
N LEU A 86 -13.04 3.32 -15.29
CA LEU A 86 -12.32 4.14 -16.27
C LEU A 86 -13.29 4.82 -17.24
N GLU A 87 -14.38 4.16 -17.61
CA GLU A 87 -15.42 4.71 -18.47
C GLU A 87 -16.04 5.96 -17.85
N TYR A 88 -16.43 5.87 -16.57
CA TYR A 88 -16.96 7.01 -15.82
C TYR A 88 -15.94 8.13 -15.68
N PHE A 89 -14.67 7.79 -15.41
CA PHE A 89 -13.58 8.77 -15.34
C PHE A 89 -13.38 9.51 -16.67
N ILE A 90 -13.33 8.79 -17.80
CA ILE A 90 -13.20 9.38 -19.14
C ILE A 90 -14.41 10.26 -19.46
N GLN A 91 -15.62 9.82 -19.10
CA GLN A 91 -16.83 10.58 -19.31
C GLN A 91 -16.78 11.92 -18.56
N ILE A 92 -16.45 11.91 -17.27
CA ILE A 92 -16.28 13.14 -16.49
C ILE A 92 -15.22 14.04 -17.11
N LEU A 93 -14.05 13.50 -17.50
CA LEU A 93 -13.00 14.32 -18.11
C LEU A 93 -13.41 14.97 -19.43
N LYS A 94 -14.28 14.32 -20.22
CA LYS A 94 -14.82 14.90 -21.46
C LYS A 94 -15.86 15.98 -21.20
N ASP A 95 -16.63 15.83 -20.13
CA ASP A 95 -17.68 16.77 -19.77
C ASP A 95 -17.13 17.97 -18.99
N LEU A 96 -16.02 17.79 -18.27
CA LEU A 96 -15.38 18.82 -17.43
C LEU A 96 -15.14 20.15 -18.16
N PRO A 97 -14.59 20.20 -19.39
CA PRO A 97 -14.38 21.46 -20.11
C PRO A 97 -15.69 22.18 -20.44
N LYS A 98 -16.76 21.42 -20.76
CA LYS A 98 -18.09 21.97 -21.05
C LYS A 98 -18.74 22.53 -19.79
N THR A 99 -18.64 21.80 -18.68
CA THR A 99 -19.13 22.25 -17.38
C THR A 99 -18.40 23.50 -16.91
N ILE A 100 -17.08 23.56 -17.07
CA ILE A 100 -16.26 24.72 -16.74
C ILE A 100 -16.65 25.93 -17.58
N LYS A 101 -16.84 25.75 -18.89
CA LYS A 101 -17.19 26.84 -19.82
C LYS A 101 -18.60 27.41 -19.57
N ASN A 102 -19.58 26.55 -19.29
CA ASN A 102 -20.96 26.98 -19.04
C ASN A 102 -21.14 27.66 -17.67
N ASN A 103 -20.30 27.32 -16.68
CA ASN A 103 -20.35 27.89 -15.33
C ASN A 103 -19.25 28.93 -15.07
N GLN A 104 -18.61 29.47 -16.12
CA GLN A 104 -17.45 30.37 -15.99
C GLN A 104 -17.73 31.66 -15.20
N LYS A 105 -19.00 32.10 -15.11
CA LYS A 105 -19.44 33.23 -14.26
C LYS A 105 -19.71 32.85 -12.80
N ASN A 106 -19.98 31.57 -12.51
CA ASN A 106 -20.28 31.02 -11.18
C ASN A 106 -19.37 29.82 -10.89
N PHE A 107 -18.05 30.01 -11.02
CA PHE A 107 -17.07 29.05 -10.51
C PHE A 107 -17.05 29.15 -8.98
N ASP A 108 -18.19 28.87 -8.38
CA ASP A 108 -18.49 29.12 -6.99
C ASP A 108 -17.87 28.01 -6.15
N SER A 109 -17.49 28.36 -4.92
CA SER A 109 -16.93 27.45 -3.91
C SER A 109 -17.75 26.17 -3.78
N GLN A 110 -19.08 26.29 -3.93
CA GLN A 110 -20.02 25.17 -3.88
C GLN A 110 -19.78 24.12 -4.98
N MET A 111 -19.44 24.51 -6.22
CA MET A 111 -19.13 23.57 -7.32
C MET A 111 -17.82 22.82 -7.08
N ILE A 112 -16.81 23.51 -6.54
CA ILE A 112 -15.51 22.93 -6.20
C ILE A 112 -15.70 21.85 -5.12
N HIS A 113 -16.45 22.15 -4.06
CA HIS A 113 -16.68 21.23 -2.96
C HIS A 113 -17.56 20.03 -3.30
N SER A 114 -18.58 20.22 -4.13
CA SER A 114 -19.56 19.17 -4.43
C SER A 114 -19.17 18.23 -5.57
N HIS A 115 -18.37 18.69 -6.54
CA HIS A 115 -18.07 17.91 -7.75
C HIS A 115 -16.58 17.68 -7.96
N ILE A 116 -15.75 18.73 -7.90
CA ILE A 116 -14.33 18.64 -8.25
C ILE A 116 -13.56 17.86 -7.18
N ILE A 117 -13.71 18.21 -5.91
CA ILE A 117 -12.99 17.54 -4.81
C ILE A 117 -13.35 16.05 -4.75
N PRO A 118 -14.64 15.63 -4.72
CA PRO A 118 -14.99 14.21 -4.72
C PRO A 118 -14.46 13.47 -5.94
N PHE A 119 -14.52 14.07 -7.14
CA PHE A 119 -13.96 13.48 -8.34
C PHE A 119 -12.45 13.24 -8.23
N ILE A 120 -11.69 14.23 -7.79
CA ILE A 120 -10.23 14.13 -7.60
C ILE A 120 -9.90 13.03 -6.59
N VAL A 121 -10.57 13.04 -5.43
CA VAL A 121 -10.38 12.03 -4.37
C VAL A 121 -10.68 10.63 -4.90
N ASN A 122 -11.83 10.42 -5.54
CA ASN A 122 -12.22 9.12 -6.09
C ASN A 122 -11.25 8.63 -7.18
N SER A 123 -10.71 9.56 -7.98
CA SER A 123 -9.71 9.27 -8.99
C SER A 123 -8.39 8.81 -8.36
N PHE A 124 -7.84 9.56 -7.41
CA PHE A 124 -6.62 9.18 -6.69
C PHE A 124 -6.79 7.85 -5.96
N TYR A 125 -7.95 7.64 -5.33
CA TYR A 125 -8.28 6.38 -4.66
C TYR A 125 -8.28 5.21 -5.65
N SER A 126 -8.97 5.35 -6.78
CA SER A 126 -9.11 4.31 -7.80
C SER A 126 -7.77 3.96 -8.45
N ILE A 127 -6.99 4.99 -8.82
CA ILE A 127 -5.64 4.81 -9.37
C ILE A 127 -4.75 4.12 -8.34
N SER A 128 -4.80 4.52 -7.07
CA SER A 128 -3.98 3.89 -6.02
C SER A 128 -4.38 2.42 -5.79
N LEU A 129 -5.67 2.09 -5.81
CA LEU A 129 -6.15 0.71 -5.76
C LEU A 129 -5.65 -0.13 -6.94
N TYR A 130 -5.62 0.46 -8.13
CA TYR A 130 -5.09 -0.18 -9.32
C TYR A 130 -3.58 -0.42 -9.18
N LEU A 131 -2.82 0.61 -8.78
CA LEU A 131 -1.36 0.54 -8.60
C LEU A 131 -0.94 -0.42 -7.47
N MET A 132 -1.79 -0.65 -6.46
CA MET A 132 -1.53 -1.66 -5.42
C MET A 132 -1.24 -3.05 -6.00
N ARG A 133 -1.84 -3.40 -7.15
CA ARG A 133 -1.60 -4.69 -7.83
C ARG A 133 -0.16 -4.79 -8.35
N PHE A 134 0.36 -3.68 -8.87
CA PHE A 134 1.70 -3.59 -9.45
C PHE A 134 2.76 -3.16 -8.43
N ARG A 135 2.43 -3.07 -7.14
CA ARG A 135 3.34 -2.52 -6.12
C ARG A 135 4.70 -3.22 -6.08
N ARG A 136 4.73 -4.56 -6.25
CA ARG A 136 5.98 -5.34 -6.23
C ARG A 136 6.79 -5.17 -7.53
N PRO A 137 6.22 -5.33 -8.74
CA PRO A 137 6.91 -4.95 -9.97
C PRO A 137 7.43 -3.51 -9.95
N LEU A 138 6.63 -2.55 -9.50
CA LEU A 138 7.05 -1.15 -9.37
C LEU A 138 8.24 -0.99 -8.41
N GLY A 139 8.27 -1.72 -7.29
CA GLY A 139 9.41 -1.72 -6.38
C GLY A 139 10.70 -2.26 -7.01
N ILE A 140 10.62 -3.25 -7.89
CA ILE A 140 11.79 -3.75 -8.64
C ILE A 140 12.20 -2.79 -9.75
N ALA A 141 11.24 -2.12 -10.40
CA ALA A 141 11.55 -1.05 -11.34
C ALA A 141 12.29 0.11 -10.64
N THR A 142 11.86 0.49 -9.44
CA THR A 142 12.57 1.45 -8.57
C THR A 142 14.01 0.99 -8.32
N PHE A 143 14.21 -0.28 -7.93
CA PHE A 143 15.54 -0.85 -7.73
C PHE A 143 16.40 -0.69 -8.99
N TRP A 144 15.94 -1.13 -10.16
CA TRP A 144 16.74 -1.06 -11.38
C TRP A 144 17.11 0.37 -11.78
N LEU A 145 16.20 1.33 -11.64
CA LEU A 145 16.49 2.74 -11.94
C LEU A 145 17.57 3.31 -11.00
N LEU A 146 17.42 3.09 -9.69
CA LEU A 146 18.34 3.62 -8.68
C LEU A 146 19.69 2.88 -8.65
N PHE A 147 19.69 1.58 -8.94
CA PHE A 147 20.91 0.78 -9.11
C PHE A 147 21.71 1.23 -10.33
N THR A 148 21.03 1.45 -11.46
CA THR A 148 21.69 2.01 -12.65
C THR A 148 22.23 3.41 -12.37
N HIS A 149 21.48 4.24 -11.65
CA HIS A 149 21.91 5.59 -11.26
C HIS A 149 23.21 5.54 -10.42
N GLY A 150 23.28 4.66 -9.41
CA GLY A 150 24.48 4.48 -8.60
C GLY A 150 25.68 3.94 -9.38
N LEU A 151 25.47 2.93 -10.23
CA LEU A 151 26.55 2.35 -11.04
C LEU A 151 27.11 3.32 -12.09
N LEU A 152 26.24 4.08 -12.76
CA LEU A 152 26.67 5.12 -13.70
C LEU A 152 27.45 6.21 -12.99
N TRP A 153 27.02 6.63 -11.80
CA TRP A 153 27.77 7.61 -11.00
C TRP A 153 29.17 7.11 -10.68
N GLN A 154 29.29 5.86 -10.24
CA GLN A 154 30.60 5.27 -9.94
C GLN A 154 31.47 5.15 -11.20
N THR A 155 30.87 4.83 -12.35
CA THR A 155 31.59 4.80 -13.64
C THR A 155 32.15 6.18 -13.99
N PHE A 156 31.37 7.25 -13.79
CA PHE A 156 31.84 8.62 -14.03
C PHE A 156 32.92 9.06 -13.05
N ARG A 157 32.84 8.68 -11.77
CA ARG A 157 33.88 8.96 -10.78
C ARG A 157 35.22 8.33 -11.16
N ILE A 158 35.21 7.06 -11.55
CA ILE A 158 36.44 6.36 -11.98
C ILE A 158 37.08 7.06 -13.19
N ARG A 159 36.26 7.54 -14.14
CA ARG A 159 36.74 8.29 -15.31
C ARG A 159 37.36 9.64 -14.97
N GLN A 160 36.87 10.27 -13.91
CA GLN A 160 37.42 11.51 -13.39
C GLN A 160 38.69 11.28 -12.52
N GLY A 161 39.19 10.04 -12.45
CA GLY A 161 40.39 9.69 -11.70
C GLY A 161 40.16 9.44 -10.21
N PHE A 162 38.91 9.41 -9.75
CA PHE A 162 38.61 9.02 -8.36
C PHE A 162 38.77 7.51 -8.18
N SER A 163 39.20 7.11 -6.98
CA SER A 163 39.37 5.70 -6.63
C SER A 163 38.06 4.91 -6.67
N PHE A 164 38.20 3.60 -6.89
CA PHE A 164 37.10 2.68 -6.71
C PHE A 164 36.77 2.60 -5.22
N GLY A 165 35.57 3.04 -4.84
CA GLY A 165 35.18 3.19 -3.44
C GLY A 165 34.72 4.60 -3.11
N PHE A 166 34.14 4.75 -1.93
CA PHE A 166 33.44 5.96 -1.53
C PHE A 166 34.08 6.53 -0.27
N ASN A 167 34.34 7.83 -0.25
CA ASN A 167 34.75 8.50 0.98
C ASN A 167 33.54 8.62 1.91
N ILE A 168 33.63 8.02 3.09
CA ILE A 168 32.56 7.99 4.11
C ILE A 168 32.22 9.41 4.61
N GLY A 169 33.10 10.39 4.38
CA GLY A 169 32.88 11.79 4.75
C GLY A 169 31.82 12.54 3.92
N GLU A 170 31.39 11.99 2.78
CA GLU A 170 30.37 12.62 1.93
C GLU A 170 28.98 12.10 2.27
N THR A 171 28.22 12.84 3.08
CA THR A 171 26.87 12.47 3.54
C THR A 171 25.93 12.07 2.41
N ALA A 172 25.99 12.74 1.26
CA ALA A 172 25.19 12.40 0.09
C ALA A 172 25.57 11.01 -0.47
N ILE A 173 26.85 10.71 -0.61
CA ILE A 173 27.31 9.40 -1.08
C ILE A 173 26.93 8.30 -0.08
N LEU A 174 27.21 8.51 1.21
CA LEU A 174 26.90 7.53 2.24
C LEU A 174 25.40 7.19 2.31
N SER A 175 24.55 8.23 2.32
CA SER A 175 23.09 8.03 2.31
C SER A 175 22.61 7.34 1.03
N GLY A 176 23.14 7.69 -0.14
CA GLY A 176 22.85 7.02 -1.40
C GLY A 176 23.23 5.52 -1.39
N MET A 177 24.38 5.17 -0.80
CA MET A 177 24.82 3.78 -0.65
C MET A 177 23.91 2.98 0.28
N ILE A 178 23.53 3.54 1.42
CA ILE A 178 22.63 2.86 2.37
C ILE A 178 21.27 2.62 1.71
N THR A 179 20.75 3.62 0.98
CA THR A 179 19.54 3.45 0.16
C THR A 179 19.70 2.31 -0.82
N LEU A 180 20.81 2.27 -1.55
CA LEU A 180 21.01 1.26 -2.58
C LEU A 180 21.12 -0.15 -1.98
N LEU A 181 21.85 -0.31 -0.88
CA LEU A 181 21.97 -1.57 -0.16
C LEU A 181 20.60 -2.05 0.35
N ALA A 182 19.80 -1.16 0.92
CA ALA A 182 18.44 -1.47 1.35
C ALA A 182 17.56 -1.92 0.17
N LEU A 183 17.68 -1.28 -1.00
CA LEU A 183 16.96 -1.67 -2.20
C LEU A 183 17.44 -3.01 -2.78
N VAL A 184 18.74 -3.33 -2.71
CA VAL A 184 19.27 -4.65 -3.09
C VAL A 184 18.62 -5.75 -2.26
N ILE A 185 18.58 -5.60 -0.93
CA ILE A 185 17.93 -6.57 -0.05
C ILE A 185 16.44 -6.67 -0.39
N GLY A 186 15.78 -5.54 -0.63
CA GLY A 186 14.38 -5.49 -1.07
C GLY A 186 14.14 -6.21 -2.39
N ALA A 187 15.02 -6.05 -3.37
CA ALA A 187 14.92 -6.68 -4.69
C ALA A 187 15.14 -8.19 -4.61
N ILE A 188 16.18 -8.64 -3.90
CA ILE A 188 16.47 -10.07 -3.70
C ILE A 188 15.30 -10.77 -3.02
N THR A 189 14.68 -10.13 -2.02
CA THR A 189 13.52 -10.69 -1.30
C THR A 189 12.20 -10.57 -2.05
N SER A 190 12.17 -9.90 -3.20
CA SER A 190 10.97 -9.68 -4.02
C SER A 190 10.77 -10.76 -5.10
N ASN A 191 11.22 -12.00 -4.87
CA ASN A 191 10.90 -13.16 -5.73
C ASN A 191 9.83 -14.06 -5.07
N ASP A 192 9.13 -14.87 -5.88
CA ASP A 192 7.98 -15.65 -5.39
C ASP A 192 8.38 -16.65 -4.32
N TYR A 193 9.52 -17.30 -4.51
CA TYR A 193 10.09 -18.24 -3.56
C TYR A 193 10.42 -17.58 -2.22
N ALA A 194 11.15 -16.46 -2.23
CA ALA A 194 11.50 -15.70 -1.02
C ALA A 194 10.25 -15.21 -0.29
N MET A 195 9.25 -14.71 -1.03
CA MET A 195 7.99 -14.30 -0.45
C MET A 195 7.27 -15.48 0.21
N GLN A 196 7.14 -16.62 -0.48
CA GLN A 196 6.56 -17.84 0.08
C GLN A 196 7.26 -18.26 1.37
N LYS A 197 8.60 -18.26 1.39
CA LYS A 197 9.42 -18.63 2.56
C LYS A 197 9.31 -17.64 3.72
N LEU A 198 9.24 -16.34 3.46
CA LEU A 198 9.22 -15.29 4.49
C LEU A 198 7.92 -15.25 5.32
N GLN A 199 6.78 -15.69 4.78
CA GLN A 199 5.47 -15.71 5.46
C GLN A 199 5.19 -14.50 6.39
N LYS A 200 5.27 -14.70 7.72
CA LYS A 200 5.02 -13.67 8.75
C LYS A 200 6.11 -12.58 8.80
N ASN A 201 7.35 -12.93 8.41
CA ASN A 201 8.50 -12.02 8.38
C ASN A 201 8.50 -11.05 7.18
N ARG A 202 7.57 -11.22 6.22
CA ARG A 202 7.39 -10.28 5.09
C ARG A 202 7.25 -8.83 5.53
N LYS A 203 6.61 -8.58 6.69
CA LYS A 203 6.45 -7.23 7.23
C LYS A 203 7.79 -6.60 7.65
N LYS A 204 8.71 -7.39 8.18
CA LYS A 204 10.06 -6.93 8.57
C LYS A 204 10.86 -6.56 7.33
N VAL A 205 10.80 -7.40 6.29
CA VAL A 205 11.45 -7.10 5.00
C VAL A 205 10.88 -5.84 4.35
N GLN A 206 9.57 -5.63 4.43
CA GLN A 206 8.96 -4.37 3.97
C GLN A 206 9.46 -3.13 4.75
N MET A 207 9.98 -3.28 5.97
CA MET A 207 10.57 -2.14 6.68
C MET A 207 11.83 -1.61 6.02
N ILE A 208 12.56 -2.46 5.29
CA ILE A 208 13.79 -2.07 4.58
C ILE A 208 13.49 -1.00 3.53
N ALA A 209 12.31 -1.05 2.90
CA ALA A 209 11.89 -0.02 1.96
C ALA A 209 11.73 1.37 2.62
N TYR A 210 11.40 1.42 3.92
CA TYR A 210 11.34 2.69 4.66
C TYR A 210 12.74 3.20 5.03
N ILE A 211 13.68 2.30 5.34
CA ILE A 211 15.09 2.65 5.51
C ILE A 211 15.62 3.24 4.20
N ALA A 212 15.35 2.57 3.07
CA ALA A 212 15.74 3.07 1.75
C ALA A 212 15.19 4.48 1.48
N PHE A 213 13.91 4.72 1.79
CA PHE A 213 13.27 6.02 1.62
C PHE A 213 13.84 7.11 2.51
N PHE A 214 14.10 6.80 3.78
CA PHE A 214 14.70 7.72 4.74
C PHE A 214 16.04 8.25 4.22
N PHE A 215 16.95 7.34 3.88
CA PHE A 215 18.26 7.73 3.37
C PHE A 215 18.17 8.33 1.95
N ALA A 216 17.18 7.98 1.13
CA ALA A 216 17.00 8.57 -0.19
C ALA A 216 16.53 10.03 -0.12
N ALA A 217 15.69 10.36 0.87
CA ALA A 217 15.30 11.73 1.13
C ALA A 217 16.47 12.56 1.66
N ILE A 218 17.33 12.00 2.52
CA ILE A 218 18.57 12.67 2.96
C ILE A 218 19.48 12.90 1.76
N HIS A 219 19.71 11.87 0.94
CA HIS A 219 20.53 11.92 -0.27
C HIS A 219 20.07 13.01 -1.24
N THR A 220 18.76 13.22 -1.40
CA THR A 220 18.18 14.20 -2.32
C THR A 220 17.84 15.55 -1.66
N GLY A 221 18.10 15.72 -0.36
CA GLY A 221 17.69 16.91 0.40
C GLY A 221 16.18 17.09 0.57
N ASN A 222 15.35 16.10 0.23
CA ASN A 222 13.90 16.18 0.23
C ASN A 222 13.26 15.85 1.60
N ILE A 223 13.53 16.67 2.61
CA ILE A 223 12.98 16.48 3.96
C ILE A 223 11.44 16.57 3.96
N PHE A 224 10.85 17.40 3.09
CA PHE A 224 9.39 17.53 2.97
C PHE A 224 8.68 16.19 2.76
N TRP A 225 9.20 15.35 1.88
CA TRP A 225 8.61 14.04 1.60
C TRP A 225 8.68 13.08 2.78
N LEU A 226 9.70 13.20 3.65
CA LEU A 226 9.75 12.45 4.90
C LEU A 226 8.63 12.87 5.84
N ILE A 227 8.43 14.18 6.02
CA ILE A 227 7.37 14.72 6.88
C ILE A 227 6.01 14.21 6.39
N VAL A 228 5.72 14.39 5.10
CA VAL A 228 4.46 13.94 4.49
C VAL A 228 4.26 12.44 4.67
N TYR A 229 5.33 11.65 4.53
CA TYR A 229 5.27 10.20 4.74
C TYR A 229 4.98 9.84 6.20
N PHE A 230 5.69 10.44 7.15
CA PHE A 230 5.48 10.20 8.58
C PHE A 230 4.05 10.54 9.01
N VAL A 231 3.52 11.67 8.55
CA VAL A 231 2.13 12.09 8.80
C VAL A 231 1.15 11.07 8.23
N ALA A 232 1.28 10.72 6.94
CA ALA A 232 0.39 9.74 6.31
C ALA A 232 0.45 8.38 7.01
N LYS A 233 1.65 7.95 7.45
CA LYS A 233 1.85 6.68 8.13
C LYS A 233 1.31 6.68 9.56
N TYR A 234 1.41 7.80 10.26
CA TYR A 234 0.86 7.99 11.60
C TYR A 234 -0.66 7.76 11.60
N PHE A 235 -1.38 8.36 10.65
CA PHE A 235 -2.82 8.15 10.49
C PHE A 235 -3.16 6.69 10.15
N GLU A 236 -2.41 6.05 9.24
CA GLU A 236 -2.59 4.63 8.92
C GLU A 236 -2.46 3.73 10.17
N ARG A 237 -1.45 3.99 11.01
CA ARG A 237 -1.16 3.16 12.22
C ARG A 237 -2.14 3.40 13.35
N ARG A 238 -2.40 4.65 13.73
CA ARG A 238 -3.30 5.01 14.84
C ARG A 238 -4.65 4.33 14.68
N ASP A 239 -5.17 4.36 13.46
CA ASP A 239 -6.49 3.84 13.15
C ASP A 239 -6.58 2.32 13.02
N THR A 240 -5.53 1.69 12.50
CA THR A 240 -5.48 0.21 12.46
C THR A 240 -5.36 -0.38 13.86
N GLY A 241 -4.72 0.33 14.80
CA GLY A 241 -4.72 0.01 16.23
C GLY A 241 -6.14 0.05 16.83
N MET A 242 -6.83 1.18 16.69
CA MET A 242 -8.20 1.34 17.20
C MET A 242 -9.20 0.32 16.62
N LEU A 243 -9.08 -0.01 15.32
CA LEU A 243 -9.94 -1.03 14.70
C LEU A 243 -9.72 -2.43 15.29
N LYS A 244 -8.46 -2.76 15.65
CA LYS A 244 -8.13 -4.04 16.27
C LYS A 244 -8.72 -4.12 17.68
N GLU A 245 -8.58 -3.06 18.47
CA GLU A 245 -9.16 -2.96 19.82
C GLU A 245 -10.68 -3.04 19.78
N ARG A 246 -11.33 -2.33 18.85
CA ARG A 246 -12.78 -2.38 18.68
C ARG A 246 -13.27 -3.78 18.30
N LYS A 247 -12.56 -4.50 17.43
CA LYS A 247 -12.89 -5.90 17.12
C LYS A 247 -12.76 -6.82 18.33
N ILE A 248 -11.70 -6.65 19.12
CA ILE A 248 -11.49 -7.42 20.36
C ILE A 248 -12.65 -7.14 21.33
N TRP A 249 -13.04 -5.88 21.49
CA TRP A 249 -14.16 -5.49 22.34
C TRP A 249 -15.49 -6.07 21.87
N ILE A 250 -15.79 -6.05 20.56
CA ILE A 250 -17.02 -6.65 20.01
C ILE A 250 -17.05 -8.17 20.24
N ILE A 251 -15.92 -8.86 20.01
CA ILE A 251 -15.82 -10.31 20.26
C ILE A 251 -16.03 -10.60 21.75
N HIS A 252 -15.43 -9.78 22.63
CA HIS A 252 -15.61 -9.90 24.06
C HIS A 252 -17.08 -9.70 24.47
N GLN A 253 -17.74 -8.63 23.99
CA GLN A 253 -19.18 -8.38 24.18
C GLN A 253 -20.05 -9.56 23.72
N ALA A 254 -19.81 -10.07 22.50
CA ALA A 254 -20.56 -11.20 21.96
C ALA A 254 -20.43 -12.46 22.82
N ASN A 255 -19.22 -12.74 23.33
CA ASN A 255 -18.97 -13.85 24.25
C ASN A 255 -19.67 -13.64 25.60
N THR A 256 -19.65 -12.42 26.15
CA THR A 256 -20.35 -12.10 27.41
C THR A 256 -21.86 -12.28 27.27
N ILE A 257 -22.47 -11.81 26.18
CA ILE A 257 -23.90 -12.01 25.90
C ILE A 257 -24.24 -13.51 25.78
N LYS A 258 -23.40 -14.29 25.08
CA LYS A 258 -23.58 -15.73 24.93
C LYS A 258 -23.51 -16.45 26.29
N ASN A 259 -22.56 -16.07 27.14
CA ASN A 259 -22.44 -16.62 28.49
C ASN A 259 -23.64 -16.26 29.37
N ASN A 260 -24.11 -15.00 29.35
CA ASN A 260 -25.28 -14.59 30.11
C ASN A 260 -26.55 -15.36 29.69
N LYS A 261 -26.74 -15.59 28.38
CA LYS A 261 -27.85 -16.43 27.89
C LYS A 261 -27.74 -17.88 28.38
N ARG A 262 -26.53 -18.45 28.43
CA ARG A 262 -26.29 -19.81 28.96
C ARG A 262 -26.62 -19.90 30.45
N ILE A 263 -26.17 -18.91 31.23
CA ILE A 263 -26.47 -18.81 32.68
C ILE A 263 -27.98 -18.68 32.90
N GLN A 264 -28.67 -17.84 32.12
CA GLN A 264 -30.11 -17.68 32.25
C GLN A 264 -30.87 -18.97 31.93
N LYS A 265 -30.46 -19.70 30.88
CA LYS A 265 -31.03 -21.02 30.55
C LYS A 265 -30.84 -22.03 31.68
N GLN A 266 -29.65 -22.06 32.29
CA GLN A 266 -29.37 -22.92 33.46
C GLN A 266 -30.23 -22.54 34.67
N ARG A 267 -30.36 -21.24 34.97
CA ARG A 267 -31.22 -20.74 36.07
C ARG A 267 -32.68 -21.13 35.85
N ASN A 268 -33.20 -20.99 34.63
CA ASN A 268 -34.57 -21.39 34.30
C ASN A 268 -34.78 -22.90 34.45
N ALA A 269 -33.81 -23.72 34.01
CA ALA A 269 -33.88 -25.17 34.19
C ALA A 269 -33.88 -25.57 35.67
N ILE A 270 -33.04 -24.93 36.51
CA ILE A 270 -33.01 -25.16 37.96
C ILE A 270 -34.34 -24.75 38.61
N LYS A 271 -34.92 -23.61 38.21
CA LYS A 271 -36.20 -23.12 38.73
C LYS A 271 -37.35 -24.08 38.39
N ASN A 272 -37.40 -24.56 37.14
CA ASN A 272 -38.38 -25.56 36.72
C ASN A 272 -38.23 -26.89 37.48
N ASN A 273 -36.99 -27.35 37.71
CA ASN A 273 -36.77 -28.58 38.47
C ASN A 273 -37.24 -28.43 39.93
N LYS A 274 -36.94 -27.30 40.58
CA LYS A 274 -37.44 -26.99 41.94
C LYS A 274 -38.97 -26.92 42.02
N SER A 275 -39.66 -26.43 40.98
CA SER A 275 -41.12 -26.46 40.97
C SER A 275 -41.67 -27.88 40.81
N ILE A 276 -41.03 -28.72 40.00
CA ILE A 276 -41.42 -30.13 39.82
C ILE A 276 -41.26 -30.91 41.12
N THR A 277 -40.12 -30.77 41.82
CA THR A 277 -39.90 -31.43 43.11
C THR A 277 -40.93 -31.00 44.14
N LYS A 278 -41.27 -29.70 44.20
CA LYS A 278 -42.28 -29.18 45.14
C LYS A 278 -43.69 -29.72 44.85
N ILE A 279 -44.03 -29.98 43.58
CA ILE A 279 -45.28 -30.62 43.18
C ILE A 279 -45.27 -32.10 43.58
N MET A 280 -44.17 -32.82 43.31
CA MET A 280 -43.97 -34.21 43.70
C MET A 280 -44.09 -34.42 45.22
N ASP A 281 -43.46 -33.56 46.02
CA ASP A 281 -43.55 -33.58 47.48
C ASP A 281 -45.01 -33.40 47.96
N LYS A 282 -45.77 -32.52 47.30
CA LYS A 282 -47.18 -32.26 47.63
C LYS A 282 -48.07 -33.44 47.27
N ILE A 283 -47.80 -34.13 46.16
CA ILE A 283 -48.50 -35.35 45.74
C ILE A 283 -48.19 -36.48 46.73
N HIS A 284 -46.93 -36.68 47.10
CA HIS A 284 -46.53 -37.67 48.11
C HIS A 284 -47.18 -37.42 49.47
N GLY A 285 -47.23 -36.16 49.92
CA GLY A 285 -47.93 -35.77 51.15
C GLY A 285 -49.44 -35.97 51.10
N PHE A 286 -50.06 -35.88 49.92
CA PHE A 286 -51.49 -36.16 49.73
C PHE A 286 -51.76 -37.67 49.73
N ALA A 287 -50.95 -38.45 49.02
CA ALA A 287 -51.07 -39.91 48.97
C ALA A 287 -50.88 -40.56 50.35
N SER A 288 -49.95 -40.05 51.18
CA SER A 288 -49.71 -40.58 52.53
C SER A 288 -50.84 -40.27 53.52
N LYS A 289 -51.70 -39.27 53.24
CA LYS A 289 -52.91 -38.98 54.02
C LYS A 289 -54.09 -39.87 53.67
N PHE A 290 -54.12 -40.47 52.48
CA PHE A 290 -55.18 -41.39 52.05
C PHE A 290 -54.92 -42.84 52.42
N LEU A 291 -53.69 -43.17 52.85
CA LEU A 291 -53.27 -44.51 53.25
C LEU A 291 -53.16 -44.69 54.77
N LYS A 292 -53.74 -43.78 55.56
CA LYS A 292 -53.92 -43.88 57.01
C LYS A 292 -55.40 -43.87 57.33
#